data_AF-A0A5R8ZB89-F1
#
_entry.id   AF-A0A5R8ZB89-F1
#
_cell.length_a   1.000
_cell.length_b   1.000
_cell.length_c   1.000
_cell.angle_alpha   90.00
_cell.angle_beta   90.00
_cell.angle_gamma   90.00
#
_symmetry.space_group_name_H-M   'P 1'
#
loop_
_entity.id
_entity.type
_entity.pdbx_description
1 polymer ?
#
loop_
_entity_poly.entity_id
_entity_poly.type
_entity_poly.pdbx_seq_one_letter_code
_entity_poly.pdbx_strand_id
1 'polypeptide(L)'
;MEGVAADVRQRIHEGCRFVDLLSFLALDESFKLTPFNLMRVLSEAIGLSMIESREMVSMFDENFYPLVPDADIEHQWRAILDGRRGRACYDPRHDGFSLHG
;
A
#
# COMPACT_ATOMS: atom_id res chain seq x y z
N MET A 1 10.08 3.57 11.55
CA MET A 1 9.13 3.25 10.46
C MET A 1 9.75 2.29 9.44
N GLU A 2 11.06 2.38 9.15
CA GLU A 2 11.78 1.46 8.24
C GLU A 2 11.59 -0.03 8.56
N GLY A 3 11.66 -0.44 9.84
CA GLY A 3 11.42 -1.84 10.23
C GLY A 3 10.03 -2.35 9.86
N VAL A 4 8.98 -1.56 10.16
CA VAL A 4 7.59 -1.90 9.81
C VAL A 4 7.40 -1.99 8.29
N ALA A 5 8.02 -1.08 7.53
CA ALA A 5 7.95 -1.11 6.07
C ALA A 5 8.62 -2.37 5.47
N ALA A 6 9.72 -2.84 6.06
CA ALA A 6 10.37 -4.09 5.65
C ALA A 6 9.48 -5.32 5.93
N ASP A 7 8.86 -5.38 7.12
CA ASP A 7 7.90 -6.42 7.50
C ASP A 7 6.67 -6.44 6.58
N VAL A 8 6.12 -5.27 6.27
CA VAL A 8 5.00 -5.11 5.33
C VAL A 8 5.42 -5.61 3.96
N ARG A 9 6.59 -5.20 3.45
CA ARG A 9 7.10 -5.66 2.15
C ARG A 9 7.19 -7.19 2.10
N GLN A 10 7.76 -7.81 3.12
CA GLN A 10 7.91 -9.26 3.19
C GLN A 10 6.56 -9.97 3.11
N ARG A 11 5.57 -9.56 3.91
CA ARG A 11 4.22 -10.15 3.89
C ARG A 11 3.54 -10.01 2.52
N ILE A 12 3.72 -8.87 1.85
CA ILE A 12 3.15 -8.64 0.53
C ILE A 12 3.78 -9.61 -0.50
N HIS A 13 5.09 -9.86 -0.41
CA HIS A 13 5.75 -10.85 -1.26
C HIS A 13 5.26 -12.29 -1.02
N GLU A 14 4.83 -12.60 0.21
CA GLU A 14 4.22 -13.89 0.54
C GLU A 14 2.76 -14.03 0.07
N GLY A 15 2.19 -12.98 -0.51
CA GLY A 15 0.81 -12.97 -0.99
C GLY A 15 -0.22 -12.72 0.12
N CYS A 16 0.16 -11.99 1.16
CA CYS A 16 -0.71 -11.62 2.26
C CYS A 16 -1.95 -10.85 1.77
N ARG A 17 -3.09 -11.17 2.39
CA ARG A 17 -4.33 -10.41 2.24
C ARG A 17 -4.19 -9.03 2.88
N PHE A 18 -5.00 -8.08 2.45
CA PHE A 18 -4.95 -6.73 3.00
C PHE A 18 -5.44 -6.70 4.45
N VAL A 19 -6.47 -7.48 4.78
CA VAL A 19 -7.02 -7.56 6.15
C VAL A 19 -6.04 -8.19 7.14
N ASP A 20 -5.24 -9.17 6.70
CA ASP A 20 -4.17 -9.77 7.50
C ASP A 20 -3.05 -8.75 7.74
N LEU A 21 -2.76 -7.90 6.75
CA LEU A 21 -1.80 -6.81 6.88
C LEU A 21 -2.25 -5.76 7.90
N LEU A 22 -3.54 -5.36 7.85
CA LEU A 22 -4.12 -4.44 8.83
C LEU A 22 -4.07 -5.03 10.25
N SER A 23 -4.41 -6.31 10.38
CA SER A 23 -4.36 -7.02 11.66
C SER A 23 -2.94 -7.07 12.21
N PHE A 24 -1.94 -7.35 11.37
CA PHE A 24 -0.54 -7.30 11.77
C PHE A 24 -0.13 -5.90 12.26
N LEU A 25 -0.48 -4.85 11.52
CA LEU A 25 -0.15 -3.48 11.89
C LEU A 25 -0.88 -3.01 13.16
N ALA A 26 -2.08 -3.50 13.42
CA ALA A 26 -2.85 -3.19 14.62
C ALA A 26 -2.29 -3.86 15.88
N LEU A 27 -1.61 -5.00 15.73
CA LEU A 27 -0.97 -5.73 16.84
C LEU A 27 0.38 -5.13 17.27
N ASP A 28 1.00 -4.32 16.42
CA ASP A 28 2.29 -3.70 16.72
C ASP A 28 2.11 -2.46 17.61
N GLU A 29 2.49 -2.56 18.88
CA GLU A 29 2.36 -1.45 19.85
C GLU A 29 3.21 -0.21 19.47
N SER A 30 4.24 -0.40 18.64
CA SER A 30 5.09 0.69 18.15
C SER A 30 4.50 1.40 16.93
N PHE A 31 3.45 0.86 16.32
CA PHE A 31 2.81 1.40 15.13
C PHE A 31 1.34 1.78 15.42
N LYS A 32 1.08 3.09 15.41
CA LYS A 32 -0.30 3.57 15.46
C LYS A 32 -0.96 3.41 14.10
N LEU A 33 -1.84 2.42 13.95
CA LEU A 33 -2.64 2.23 12.74
C LEU A 33 -3.59 3.43 12.55
N THR A 34 -3.25 4.29 11.60
CA THR A 34 -4.06 5.44 11.15
C THR A 34 -4.06 5.45 9.63
N PRO A 35 -5.08 6.04 8.97
CA PRO A 35 -5.13 6.17 7.52
C PRO A 35 -3.83 6.71 6.93
N PHE A 36 -3.30 7.78 7.51
CA PHE A 36 -2.08 8.41 7.05
C PHE A 36 -0.84 7.52 7.25
N ASN A 37 -0.70 6.86 8.41
CA ASN A 37 0.43 5.96 8.65
C ASN A 37 0.38 4.72 7.76
N LEU A 38 -0.82 4.21 7.46
CA LEU A 38 -1.00 3.10 6.51
C LEU A 38 -0.57 3.53 5.10
N MET A 39 -1.01 4.71 4.64
CA MET A 39 -0.58 5.23 3.34
C MET A 39 0.93 5.43 3.26
N ARG A 40 1.55 5.91 4.34
CA ARG A 40 3.00 6.07 4.45
C ARG A 40 3.73 4.73 4.41
N VAL A 41 3.32 3.76 5.21
CA VAL A 41 4.01 2.45 5.24
C VAL A 41 3.88 1.71 3.91
N LEU A 42 2.73 1.80 3.22
CA LEU A 42 2.56 1.22 1.88
C LEU A 42 3.42 1.93 0.83
N SER A 43 3.55 3.26 0.93
CA SER A 43 4.46 4.04 0.10
C SER A 43 5.92 3.63 0.33
N GLU A 44 6.36 3.49 1.57
CA GLU A 44 7.75 3.09 1.90
C GLU A 44 8.03 1.61 1.59
N ALA A 45 7.07 0.72 1.84
CA ALA A 45 7.23 -0.72 1.66
C ALA A 45 7.29 -1.10 0.18
N ILE A 46 6.32 -0.65 -0.61
CA ILE A 46 6.18 -1.10 -2.00
C ILE A 46 6.16 0.03 -3.03
N GLY A 47 6.26 1.30 -2.61
CA GLY A 47 6.15 2.47 -3.50
C GLY A 47 4.71 2.78 -3.89
N LEU A 48 3.72 2.45 -3.05
CA LEU A 48 2.31 2.70 -3.35
C LEU A 48 2.03 4.20 -3.48
N SER A 49 1.42 4.61 -4.59
CA SER A 49 1.07 6.01 -4.81
C SER A 49 -0.03 6.43 -3.84
N MET A 50 -0.04 7.69 -3.40
CA MET A 50 -1.05 8.19 -2.46
C MET A 50 -2.49 8.00 -2.94
N ILE A 51 -2.72 8.02 -4.25
CA ILE A 51 -4.05 7.77 -4.85
C ILE A 51 -4.48 6.32 -4.59
N GLU A 52 -3.66 5.35 -4.99
CA GLU A 52 -3.90 3.92 -4.77
C GLU A 52 -4.08 3.58 -3.28
N SER A 53 -3.23 4.17 -2.42
CA SER A 53 -3.35 4.02 -0.97
C SER A 53 -4.65 4.59 -0.43
N ARG A 54 -5.11 5.72 -0.98
CA ARG A 54 -6.38 6.36 -0.59
C ARG A 54 -7.59 5.53 -1.04
N GLU A 55 -7.54 4.94 -2.23
CA GLU A 55 -8.60 4.04 -2.71
C GLU A 55 -8.77 2.85 -1.75
N MET A 56 -7.65 2.24 -1.31
CA MET A 56 -7.69 1.19 -0.30
C MET A 56 -8.28 1.67 1.03
N VAL A 57 -7.82 2.81 1.53
CA VAL A 57 -8.34 3.39 2.79
C VAL A 57 -9.82 3.72 2.70
N SER A 58 -10.33 4.13 1.53
CA SER A 58 -11.74 4.50 1.33
C SER A 58 -12.72 3.33 1.50
N MET A 59 -12.24 2.09 1.50
CA MET A 59 -13.04 0.89 1.76
C MET A 59 -13.27 0.63 3.25
N PHE A 60 -12.70 1.46 4.12
CA PHE A 60 -12.77 1.34 5.57
C PHE A 60 -13.26 2.63 6.22
N ASP A 61 -13.86 2.48 7.40
CA ASP A 61 -14.18 3.59 8.28
C ASP A 61 -12.91 4.13 9.00
N GLU A 62 -13.04 5.23 9.74
CA GLU A 62 -11.95 5.82 10.55
C GLU A 62 -11.32 4.83 11.55
N ASN A 63 -12.07 3.81 11.98
CA ASN A 63 -11.62 2.76 12.87
C ASN A 63 -11.10 1.50 12.16
N PHE A 64 -10.88 1.55 10.84
CA PHE A 64 -10.50 0.40 10.01
C PHE A 64 -11.51 -0.76 10.00
N TYR A 65 -12.79 -0.48 10.26
CA TYR A 65 -13.85 -1.45 9.98
C TYR A 65 -14.19 -1.44 8.49
N PRO A 66 -14.30 -2.62 7.85
CA PRO A 66 -14.61 -2.70 6.43
C PRO A 66 -16.01 -2.16 6.15
N LEU A 67 -16.12 -1.22 5.20
CA LEU A 67 -17.38 -0.65 4.71
C LEU A 67 -17.96 -1.45 3.53
N VAL A 68 -17.13 -2.32 2.93
CA VAL A 68 -17.48 -3.19 1.81
C VAL A 68 -17.09 -4.65 2.14
N PRO A 69 -17.60 -5.64 1.40
CA PRO A 69 -17.24 -7.05 1.64
C PRO A 69 -15.73 -7.32 1.49
N ASP A 70 -15.23 -8.30 2.27
CA ASP A 70 -13.83 -8.74 2.21
C ASP A 70 -13.38 -9.14 0.79
N ALA A 71 -14.26 -9.77 0.03
CA ALA A 71 -13.97 -10.16 -1.35
C ALA A 71 -13.65 -8.96 -2.26
N ASP A 72 -14.34 -7.83 -2.08
CA ASP A 72 -14.11 -6.60 -2.84
C ASP A 72 -12.78 -5.92 -2.43
N ILE A 73 -12.49 -5.90 -1.12
CA ILE A 73 -11.21 -5.40 -0.57
C ILE A 73 -10.05 -6.19 -1.16
N GLU A 74 -10.13 -7.51 -1.12
CA GLU A 74 -9.09 -8.40 -1.62
C GLU A 74 -8.96 -8.32 -3.14
N HIS A 75 -10.07 -8.17 -3.85
CA HIS A 75 -10.05 -7.96 -5.30
C HIS A 75 -9.29 -6.67 -5.66
N GLN A 76 -9.62 -5.55 -5.00
CA GLN A 76 -8.93 -4.29 -5.21
C GLN A 76 -7.45 -4.38 -4.84
N TRP A 77 -7.13 -4.98 -3.70
CA TRP A 77 -5.76 -5.16 -3.25
C TRP A 77 -4.92 -5.91 -4.28
N ARG A 78 -5.47 -7.00 -4.82
CA ARG A 78 -4.81 -7.80 -5.87
C ARG A 78 -4.69 -7.03 -7.18
N ALA A 79 -5.70 -6.23 -7.56
CA ALA A 79 -5.65 -5.39 -8.76
C ALA A 79 -4.51 -4.35 -8.68
N ILE A 80 -4.34 -3.72 -7.51
CA ILE A 80 -3.24 -2.78 -7.25
C ILE A 80 -1.89 -3.50 -7.35
N LEU A 81 -1.73 -4.65 -6.68
CA LEU A 81 -0.48 -5.41 -6.71
C LEU A 81 -0.13 -5.92 -8.12
N ASP A 82 -1.11 -6.40 -8.88
CA ASP A 82 -0.90 -6.92 -10.23
C ASP A 82 -0.60 -5.80 -11.24
N GLY A 83 -1.32 -4.67 -11.16
CA GLY A 83 -1.06 -3.47 -11.97
C GLY A 83 0.37 -2.93 -11.78
N ARG A 84 0.99 -3.19 -10.62
CA ARG A 84 2.39 -2.87 -10.36
C ARG A 84 3.38 -3.85 -10.99
N ARG A 85 3.02 -5.13 -11.12
CA ARG A 85 3.84 -6.11 -11.86
C ARG A 85 3.95 -5.74 -13.35
N GLY A 86 2.91 -5.12 -13.91
CA GLY A 86 2.94 -4.54 -15.26
C GLY A 86 3.67 -3.20 -15.39
N ARG A 87 3.80 -2.42 -14.30
CA ARG A 87 4.45 -1.09 -14.29
C ARG A 87 5.96 -1.10 -14.01
N ALA A 88 6.57 -2.27 -13.81
CA ALA A 88 8.02 -2.42 -13.61
C ALA A 88 8.90 -1.92 -14.79
N CYS A 89 8.31 -1.39 -15.87
CA CYS A 89 9.01 -0.76 -16.98
C CYS A 89 9.05 0.79 -16.95
N TYR A 90 8.51 1.46 -15.92
CA TYR A 90 8.67 2.92 -15.79
C TYR A 90 9.77 3.27 -14.79
N ASP A 91 10.98 3.48 -15.30
CA ASP A 91 12.09 4.11 -14.58
C ASP A 91 11.95 5.65 -14.72
N PRO A 92 11.66 6.39 -13.63
CA PRO A 92 11.54 7.85 -13.68
C PRO A 92 12.89 8.58 -13.66
N ARG A 93 14.04 7.92 -13.84
CA ARG A 93 15.36 8.59 -13.82
C ARG A 93 15.80 9.13 -15.18
N HIS A 94 14.92 9.14 -16.18
CA HIS A 94 15.23 9.67 -17.51
C HIS A 94 14.27 10.78 -17.97
N ASP A 95 13.67 11.55 -17.07
CA ASP A 95 13.13 12.87 -17.43
C ASP A 95 14.24 13.93 -17.29
N GLY A 96 15.24 13.79 -18.15
CA GLY A 96 16.18 14.86 -18.46
C GLY A 96 15.45 15.89 -19.30
N PHE A 97 14.79 16.83 -18.62
CA PHE A 97 14.21 18.03 -19.23
C PHE A 97 15.34 18.89 -19.83
N SER A 98 15.83 18.52 -21.01
CA SER A 98 16.71 19.38 -21.81
C SER A 98 15.86 20.36 -22.61
N LEU A 99 15.62 21.52 -21.99
CA LEU A 99 15.27 22.75 -22.67
C LEU A 99 16.47 23.23 -23.52
N HIS A 100 16.35 23.13 -24.84
CA HIS A 100 17.11 23.90 -25.83
C HIS A 100 16.30 23.79 -27.13
N GLY A 101 15.98 24.83 -27.87
CA GLY A 101 16.46 26.21 -27.98
C GLY A 101 16.06 26.64 -29.39
#